data_AF-A0A7C6BBY2-F1
#
_entry.id   AF-A0A7C6BBY2-F1
#
_cell.length_a   1.000
_cell.length_b   1.000
_cell.length_c   1.000
_cell.angle_alpha   90.00
_cell.angle_beta   90.00
_cell.angle_gamma   90.00
#
_symmetry.space_group_name_H-M   'P 1'
#
loop_
_entity.id
_entity.type
_entity.pdbx_description
1 polymer ?
#
loop_
_entity_poly.entity_id
_entity_poly.type
_entity_poly.pdbx_seq_one_letter_code
_entity_poly.pdbx_strand_id
1 'polypeptide(L)'
;WHVDHLTDPQAVVPESIMPKYAFLADRMIDGKYIEDVMRTNAAVGVPYTDDAFENAVADFKAQADPDSDYDGLQARYGSESAFKSPDVNVRNFDGKAGISEMDALIAYLQMLGTLVDFSTFIPAASR
;
A
#
# COMPACT_ATOMS: atom_id res chain seq x y z
N TRP A 1 -11.62 -7.09 -7.79
CA TRP A 1 -11.49 -5.99 -8.78
C TRP A 1 -10.04 -5.67 -9.10
N HIS A 2 -9.22 -5.09 -8.20
CA HIS A 2 -7.83 -4.73 -8.58
C HIS A 2 -7.00 -5.95 -9.03
N VAL A 3 -7.08 -7.07 -8.31
CA VAL A 3 -6.44 -8.35 -8.70
C VAL A 3 -6.90 -8.78 -10.10
N ASP A 4 -8.22 -8.87 -10.30
CA ASP A 4 -8.81 -9.30 -11.58
C ASP A 4 -8.40 -8.37 -12.73
N HIS A 5 -8.46 -7.06 -12.50
CA HIS A 5 -8.12 -6.05 -13.48
C HIS A 5 -6.62 -6.06 -13.80
N LEU A 6 -5.71 -6.21 -12.83
CA LEU A 6 -4.28 -6.33 -13.11
C LEU A 6 -3.95 -7.64 -13.82
N THR A 7 -4.69 -8.71 -13.53
CA THR A 7 -4.51 -10.02 -14.18
C THR A 7 -4.95 -9.99 -15.65
N ASP A 8 -6.16 -9.50 -15.91
CA ASP A 8 -6.72 -9.36 -17.24
C ASP A 8 -7.67 -8.13 -17.31
N PRO A 9 -7.14 -6.94 -17.64
CA PRO A 9 -7.94 -5.72 -17.67
C PRO A 9 -9.14 -5.83 -18.60
N GLN A 10 -8.98 -6.50 -19.75
CA GLN A 10 -10.02 -6.66 -20.76
C GLN A 10 -11.14 -7.60 -20.31
N ALA A 11 -10.89 -8.50 -19.35
CA ALA A 11 -11.93 -9.35 -18.78
C ALA A 11 -12.87 -8.59 -17.83
N VAL A 12 -12.39 -7.50 -17.21
CA VAL A 12 -13.17 -6.67 -16.28
C VAL A 12 -13.76 -5.44 -16.99
N VAL A 13 -13.00 -4.86 -17.92
CA VAL A 13 -13.39 -3.69 -18.73
C VAL A 13 -13.00 -3.98 -20.19
N PRO A 14 -13.94 -4.44 -21.05
CA PRO A 14 -13.65 -4.93 -22.40
C PRO A 14 -12.85 -3.97 -23.29
N GLU A 15 -13.05 -2.66 -23.13
CA GLU A 15 -12.39 -1.61 -23.90
C GLU A 15 -11.03 -1.17 -23.33
N SER A 16 -10.57 -1.78 -22.24
CA SER A 16 -9.30 -1.43 -21.61
C SER A 16 -8.13 -1.65 -22.58
N ILE A 17 -7.26 -0.65 -22.71
CA ILE A 17 -5.99 -0.75 -23.44
C ILE A 17 -4.81 -1.10 -22.53
N MET A 18 -5.06 -1.27 -21.23
CA MET A 18 -4.01 -1.57 -20.25
C MET A 18 -3.42 -2.96 -20.53
N PRO A 19 -2.08 -3.11 -20.54
CA PRO A 19 -1.45 -4.43 -20.62
C PRO A 19 -1.81 -5.34 -19.43
N LYS A 20 -1.70 -6.66 -19.62
CA LYS A 20 -1.86 -7.63 -18.54
C LYS A 20 -0.61 -7.66 -17.65
N TYR A 21 -0.81 -7.67 -16.34
CA TYR A 21 0.24 -7.71 -15.31
C TYR A 21 0.10 -8.92 -14.38
N ALA A 22 -0.46 -10.03 -14.88
CA ALA A 22 -0.64 -11.26 -14.12
C ALA A 22 0.66 -11.78 -13.47
N PHE A 23 1.82 -11.52 -14.09
CA PHE A 23 3.14 -11.90 -13.57
C PHE A 23 3.47 -11.32 -12.19
N LEU A 24 2.81 -10.22 -11.77
CA LEU A 24 3.00 -9.64 -10.44
C LEU A 24 2.58 -10.61 -9.33
N ALA A 25 1.65 -11.53 -9.61
CA ALA A 25 1.20 -12.52 -8.66
C ALA A 25 2.15 -13.73 -8.54
N ASP A 26 3.19 -13.80 -9.39
CA ASP A 26 4.14 -14.92 -9.43
C ASP A 26 5.46 -14.58 -8.72
N ARG A 27 5.74 -13.29 -8.49
CA ARG A 27 6.97 -12.83 -7.85
C ARG A 27 6.72 -12.47 -6.39
N MET A 28 7.36 -13.23 -5.51
CA MET A 28 7.31 -13.01 -4.06
C MET A 28 8.38 -12.03 -3.60
N ILE A 29 8.06 -11.22 -2.61
CA ILE A 29 8.92 -10.21 -2.01
C ILE A 29 8.95 -10.37 -0.49
N ASP A 30 10.07 -9.98 0.13
CA ASP A 30 10.37 -10.25 1.54
C ASP A 30 10.65 -8.98 2.37
N GLY A 31 10.65 -7.81 1.73
CA GLY A 31 10.97 -6.54 2.37
C GLY A 31 12.45 -6.33 2.63
N LYS A 32 13.36 -7.13 2.04
CA LYS A 32 14.82 -7.09 2.31
C LYS A 32 15.44 -5.68 2.33
N TYR A 33 14.97 -4.78 1.46
CA TYR A 33 15.52 -3.43 1.30
C TYR A 33 14.60 -2.33 1.85
N ILE A 34 13.51 -2.66 2.55
CA ILE A 34 12.51 -1.66 2.94
C ILE A 34 13.07 -0.64 3.94
N GLU A 35 13.91 -1.08 4.89
CA GLU A 35 14.60 -0.18 5.81
C GLU A 35 15.53 0.79 5.06
N ASP A 36 16.35 0.30 4.12
CA ASP A 36 17.26 1.14 3.32
C ASP A 36 16.51 2.21 2.52
N VAL A 37 15.38 1.82 1.92
CA VAL A 37 14.50 2.74 1.18
C VAL A 37 13.90 3.78 2.13
N MET A 38 13.39 3.37 3.29
CA MET A 38 12.82 4.28 4.29
C MET A 38 13.86 5.26 4.82
N ARG A 39 15.08 4.81 5.13
CA ARG A 39 16.18 5.69 5.57
C ARG A 39 16.58 6.67 4.48
N THR A 40 16.63 6.23 3.23
CA THR A 40 16.91 7.12 2.09
C THR A 40 15.82 8.18 1.94
N ASN A 41 14.55 7.79 2.07
CA ASN A 41 13.42 8.71 2.04
C ASN A 41 13.43 9.69 3.23
N ALA A 42 13.83 9.23 4.41
CA ALA A 42 14.00 10.07 5.59
C ALA A 42 15.11 11.12 5.38
N ALA A 43 16.21 10.74 4.72
CA ALA A 43 17.29 11.67 4.37
C ALA A 43 16.82 12.80 3.44
N VAL A 44 15.75 12.60 2.67
CA VAL A 44 15.13 13.63 1.81
C VAL A 44 13.87 14.27 2.41
N GLY A 45 13.56 14.01 3.69
CA GLY A 45 12.56 14.74 4.46
C GLY A 45 11.25 14.00 4.74
N VAL A 46 11.11 12.73 4.38
CA VAL A 46 9.94 11.92 4.79
C VAL A 46 10.02 11.63 6.30
N PRO A 47 8.98 11.87 7.11
CA PRO A 47 9.07 11.86 8.57
C PRO A 47 9.02 10.45 9.19
N TYR A 48 9.82 9.51 8.68
CA TYR A 48 10.01 8.21 9.33
C TYR A 48 10.75 8.38 10.67
N THR A 49 10.39 7.54 11.64
CA THR A 49 10.98 7.51 12.99
C THR A 49 11.98 6.37 13.14
N ASP A 50 12.83 6.43 14.16
CA ASP A 50 13.74 5.31 14.47
C ASP A 50 12.98 4.00 14.75
N ASP A 51 11.84 4.10 15.46
CA ASP A 51 10.94 2.96 15.68
C ASP A 51 10.41 2.36 14.36
N ALA A 52 10.13 3.19 13.35
CA ALA A 52 9.73 2.72 12.04
C ALA A 52 10.87 1.98 11.31
N PHE A 53 12.12 2.39 11.48
CA PHE A 53 13.25 1.66 10.89
C PHE A 53 13.47 0.31 11.57
N GLU A 54 13.41 0.26 12.90
CA GLU A 54 13.57 -0.97 13.68
C GLU A 54 12.51 -2.03 13.35
N ASN A 55 11.29 -1.58 13.00
CA ASN A 55 10.16 -2.45 12.68
C ASN A 55 9.88 -2.60 11.17
N ALA A 56 10.68 -2.00 10.30
CA ALA A 56 10.37 -1.87 8.86
C ALA A 56 9.96 -3.19 8.18
N VAL A 57 10.73 -4.27 8.42
CA VAL A 57 10.43 -5.60 7.83
C VAL A 57 9.24 -6.28 8.51
N ALA A 58 9.04 -6.04 9.81
CA ALA A 58 7.89 -6.57 10.53
C ALA A 58 6.59 -5.91 10.04
N ASP A 59 6.59 -4.59 9.92
CA ASP A 59 5.48 -3.80 9.40
C ASP A 59 5.14 -4.14 7.95
N PHE A 60 6.17 -4.28 7.11
CA PHE A 60 6.01 -4.74 5.73
C PHE A 60 5.24 -6.06 5.66
N LYS A 61 5.51 -6.99 6.58
CA LYS A 61 4.81 -8.27 6.65
C LYS A 61 3.42 -8.15 7.27
N ALA A 62 3.31 -7.39 8.36
CA ALA A 62 2.06 -7.19 9.07
C ALA A 62 0.97 -6.58 8.17
N GLN A 63 1.33 -5.64 7.29
CA GLN A 63 0.36 -5.04 6.36
C GLN A 63 -0.34 -6.07 5.44
N ALA A 64 0.34 -7.17 5.10
CA ALA A 64 -0.20 -8.21 4.24
C ALA A 64 -0.94 -9.33 5.02
N ASP A 65 -0.90 -9.31 6.35
CA ASP A 65 -1.42 -10.37 7.20
C ASP A 65 -2.51 -9.85 8.16
N PRO A 66 -3.80 -10.01 7.81
CA PRO A 66 -4.92 -9.55 8.65
C PRO A 66 -5.07 -10.33 9.95
N ASP A 67 -4.39 -11.48 10.10
CA ASP A 67 -4.41 -12.29 11.31
C ASP A 67 -3.20 -12.00 12.23
N SER A 68 -2.28 -11.11 11.80
CA SER A 68 -1.13 -10.68 12.57
C SER A 68 -1.46 -9.61 13.62
N ASP A 69 -0.55 -9.40 14.58
CA ASP A 69 -0.58 -8.22 15.44
C ASP A 69 -0.01 -7.02 14.67
N TYR A 70 -0.90 -6.23 14.06
CA TYR A 70 -0.58 -5.05 13.28
C TYR A 70 -0.80 -3.72 14.04
N ASP A 71 -1.02 -3.74 15.36
CA ASP A 71 -1.27 -2.52 16.13
C ASP A 71 -0.06 -1.57 16.07
N GLY A 72 1.16 -2.12 16.09
CA GLY A 72 2.39 -1.34 15.92
C GLY A 72 2.49 -0.65 14.56
N LEU A 73 2.07 -1.32 13.49
CA LEU A 73 1.99 -0.76 12.14
C LEU A 73 1.03 0.45 12.13
N GLN A 74 -0.14 0.32 12.77
CA GLN A 74 -1.11 1.42 12.85
C GLN A 74 -0.57 2.60 13.66
N ALA A 75 0.11 2.35 14.78
CA ALA A 75 0.70 3.41 15.57
C ALA A 75 1.77 4.20 14.79
N ARG A 76 2.56 3.51 13.95
CA ARG A 76 3.64 4.14 13.17
C ARG A 76 3.18 4.86 11.90
N TYR A 77 2.10 4.42 11.26
CA TYR A 77 1.70 4.95 9.95
C TYR A 77 0.23 5.37 9.82
N GLY A 78 -0.64 5.04 10.77
CA GLY A 78 -2.07 5.33 10.72
C GLY A 78 -2.44 6.76 11.15
N SER A 79 -3.71 6.94 11.55
CA SER A 79 -4.34 8.24 11.84
C SER A 79 -3.63 9.09 12.89
N GLU A 80 -3.16 8.44 13.94
CA GLU A 80 -2.48 9.09 15.06
C GLU A 80 -0.95 9.20 14.87
N SER A 81 -0.43 8.73 13.74
CA SER A 81 1.00 8.74 13.47
C SER A 81 1.51 10.13 13.07
N ALA A 82 2.84 10.28 13.01
CA ALA A 82 3.50 11.47 12.47
C ALA A 82 3.09 11.78 11.02
N PHE A 83 2.62 10.77 10.26
CA PHE A 83 2.15 10.92 8.89
C PHE A 83 0.71 11.43 8.80
N LYS A 84 -0.08 11.37 9.89
CA LYS A 84 -1.50 11.74 9.91
C LYS A 84 -2.30 11.16 8.74
N SER A 85 -1.94 9.93 8.38
CA SER A 85 -2.55 9.20 7.26
C SER A 85 -3.78 8.45 7.75
N PRO A 86 -4.77 8.14 6.91
CA PRO A 86 -5.82 7.20 7.30
C PRO A 86 -5.24 5.88 7.82
N ASP A 87 -6.04 5.14 8.57
CA ASP A 87 -5.63 3.83 9.08
C ASP A 87 -5.13 2.93 7.94
N VAL A 88 -4.03 2.23 8.20
CA VAL A 88 -3.38 1.36 7.23
C VAL A 88 -4.34 0.25 6.86
N ASN A 89 -4.54 0.05 5.56
CA ASN A 89 -5.30 -1.08 5.05
C ASN A 89 -4.46 -2.35 5.18
N VAL A 90 -4.80 -3.18 6.16
CA VAL A 90 -4.14 -4.46 6.44
C VAL A 90 -4.95 -5.59 5.83
N ARG A 91 -4.38 -6.27 4.85
CA ARG A 91 -5.08 -7.30 4.08
C ARG A 91 -4.13 -8.14 3.24
N ASN A 92 -4.45 -9.42 3.11
CA ASN A 92 -3.95 -10.24 2.00
C ASN A 92 -4.77 -9.90 0.74
N PHE A 93 -4.18 -9.11 -0.17
CA PHE A 93 -4.92 -8.50 -1.27
C PHE A 93 -5.18 -9.47 -2.42
N ASP A 94 -4.23 -10.36 -2.71
CA ASP A 94 -4.31 -11.35 -3.78
C ASP A 94 -4.80 -12.74 -3.33
N GLY A 95 -4.85 -12.99 -2.01
CA GLY A 95 -5.33 -14.23 -1.41
C GLY A 95 -4.35 -15.40 -1.47
N LYS A 96 -3.09 -15.17 -1.85
CA LYS A 96 -2.05 -16.20 -1.91
C LYS A 96 -1.23 -16.25 -0.61
N ALA A 97 -0.45 -17.33 -0.45
CA ALA A 97 0.47 -17.44 0.66
C ALA A 97 1.74 -16.60 0.40
N GLY A 98 2.19 -15.86 1.41
CA GLY A 98 3.32 -14.93 1.31
C GLY A 98 2.87 -13.55 0.80
N ILE A 99 3.82 -12.74 0.34
CA ILE A 99 3.57 -11.38 -0.14
C ILE A 99 4.06 -11.30 -1.58
N SER A 100 3.15 -11.07 -2.53
CA SER A 100 3.51 -10.92 -3.94
C SER A 100 3.77 -9.46 -4.32
N GLU A 101 4.37 -9.23 -5.49
CA GLU A 101 4.42 -7.88 -6.07
C GLU A 101 3.01 -7.33 -6.35
N MET A 102 2.02 -8.20 -6.57
CA MET A 102 0.62 -7.80 -6.74
C MET A 102 0.02 -7.25 -5.45
N ASP A 103 0.28 -7.88 -4.31
CA ASP A 103 -0.15 -7.36 -3.00
C ASP A 103 0.41 -5.96 -2.76
N ALA A 104 1.71 -5.77 -2.94
CA ALA A 104 2.35 -4.48 -2.71
C ALA A 104 1.82 -3.38 -3.65
N LEU A 105 1.57 -3.71 -4.92
CA LEU A 105 0.99 -2.74 -5.86
C LEU A 105 -0.44 -2.36 -5.45
N ILE A 106 -1.25 -3.32 -5.01
CA ILE A 106 -2.63 -3.03 -4.57
C ILE A 106 -2.61 -2.21 -3.28
N ALA A 107 -1.77 -2.55 -2.31
CA ALA A 107 -1.59 -1.76 -1.08
C ALA A 107 -1.25 -0.29 -1.40
N TYR A 108 -0.32 -0.07 -2.35
CA TYR A 108 0.00 1.27 -2.85
C TYR A 108 -1.21 1.96 -3.49
N LEU A 109 -1.94 1.28 -4.38
CA LEU A 109 -3.11 1.84 -5.07
C LEU A 109 -4.22 2.25 -4.09
N GLN A 110 -4.41 1.50 -2.99
CA GLN A 110 -5.40 1.81 -1.96
C GLN A 110 -5.07 3.05 -1.13
N MET A 111 -3.82 3.52 -1.16
CA MET A 111 -3.39 4.74 -0.47
C MET A 111 -3.54 6.00 -1.33
N LEU A 112 -3.64 5.86 -2.65
CA LEU A 112 -3.67 7.01 -3.55
C LEU A 112 -4.92 7.87 -3.35
N GLY A 113 -4.70 9.17 -3.11
CA GLY A 113 -5.76 10.17 -2.98
C GLY A 113 -6.48 10.19 -1.62
N THR A 114 -6.09 9.34 -0.67
CA THR A 114 -6.74 9.25 0.66
C THR A 114 -6.29 10.34 1.63
N LEU A 115 -5.14 10.99 1.38
CA LEU A 115 -4.57 12.04 2.22
C LEU A 115 -5.16 13.44 2.02
N VAL A 116 -6.04 13.61 1.04
CA VAL A 116 -6.64 14.91 0.74
C VAL A 116 -7.83 15.15 1.67
N ASP A 117 -7.82 16.27 2.40
CA ASP A 117 -9.00 16.73 3.13
C ASP A 117 -10.01 17.37 2.18
N PHE A 118 -11.00 16.59 1.75
CA PHE A 118 -12.06 17.04 0.85
C PHE A 118 -13.04 18.03 1.48
N SER A 119 -13.04 18.24 2.81
CA SER A 119 -13.91 19.24 3.45
C SER A 119 -13.55 20.68 3.04
N THR A 120 -12.33 20.86 2.52
CA THR A 120 -11.82 22.14 2.01
C THR A 120 -12.11 22.36 0.51
N PHE A 121 -12.61 21.34 -0.19
CA PHE A 121 -12.86 21.40 -1.62
C PHE A 121 -14.29 21.82 -1.93
N ILE A 122 -14.46 22.90 -2.70
CA ILE A 122 -15.74 23.29 -3.27
C ILE A 122 -15.74 22.86 -4.74
N PRO A 123 -16.53 21.84 -5.14
CA PRO A 123 -16.60 21.43 -6.54
C PRO A 123 -17.15 22.57 -7.39
N ALA A 124 -16.53 22.82 -8.55
CA ALA A 124 -17.18 23.60 -9.58
C ALA A 124 -18.49 22.90 -9.97
N ALA A 125 -19.58 23.66 -10.10
CA ALA A 125 -20.85 23.11 -10.57
C ALA A 125 -20.62 22.38 -11.89
N SER A 126 -21.01 21.10 -11.95
CA SER A 126 -20.97 20.33 -13.19
C SER A 126 -21.79 21.06 -14.26
N ARG A 127 -21.15 21.36 -15.39
CA ARG A 127 -21.83 21.93 -16.57
C ARG A 127 -22.71 20.90 -17.25
#